data_AF-A0A4U0NMF1-F1
#
_entry.id   AF-A0A4U0NMF1-F1
#
_cell.length_a   1.000
_cell.length_b   1.000
_cell.length_c   1.000
_cell.angle_alpha   90.00
_cell.angle_beta   90.00
_cell.angle_gamma   90.00
#
_symmetry.space_group_name_H-M   'P 1'
#
loop_
_entity.id
_entity.type
_entity.pdbx_description
1 polymer ?
#
loop_
_entity_poly.entity_id
_entity_poly.type
_entity_poly.pdbx_seq_one_letter_code
_entity_poly.pdbx_strand_id
1 'polypeptide(L)'
;MDNVRHLAPYDSADPDGLTDSQAENLEAEQSVLGGCMYNPRKISEAAGIIQGSDFYRPAHETIWDAILRLHARGEPTEAVALSIELDKTKDLKRVGGRGYLHHLYEYGASDPGYYAEKVRHFADLRAEAELGRRIVQRATAPDAVPGGTTTFIDDYLKRQAERAAGRSGDPADALLAELLDAASLDAMPALEPLVGDLLHLDSLARIIGPSGHMKSFVTIDLAAHVGTGMNWHGHHVRQGTVVYLVAEGARGIRKRVRAWEQHYGLKMDNVLFLPRPVQTRGPEWDTLIEAMRRLQPQMIVIDTQARVSVGVEENSNTELGVVIERIEDLRRATGACVLVIHHTGHIGEHGRGASAAKGALQSELHVSKKGDSARNIVVTMKVGKQKDDEEGRDLQFGLKVITLDGEAKPDGRPLTSVVLESLDARPTPLTYGTPEWLVAALDKAAVDIKWGGPRVIKWCAEQGIQMRKEKIEEAVRLRKRRGSLDEALDVRNDLPPNLPHDLETPTPPKTGGTPGEIAQNPRSNIPPNAGGGPGDAPSKPPSPRSPSREGGGVGEDDENTTPTAPLCAVCGRPLNTDWAARGYDTHIGCDPTTGGHPNTPKTNHPDTEEQ
;
A
#
# COMPACT_ATOMS: atom_id res chain seq x y z
N MET A 1 -22.25 47.93 -29.47
CA MET A 1 -21.51 46.80 -28.85
C MET A 1 -20.15 46.79 -29.51
N ASP A 2 -19.27 47.70 -29.10
CA ASP A 2 -18.16 48.15 -29.94
C ASP A 2 -16.83 47.78 -29.29
N ASN A 3 -16.53 46.48 -29.31
CA ASN A 3 -15.28 45.93 -28.76
C ASN A 3 -14.76 44.71 -29.55
N VAL A 4 -15.00 44.68 -30.87
CA VAL A 4 -14.27 43.79 -31.78
C VAL A 4 -13.26 44.65 -32.53
N ARG A 5 -11.98 44.55 -32.14
CA ARG A 5 -10.89 45.11 -32.95
C ARG A 5 -10.83 44.30 -34.25
N HIS A 6 -11.13 44.94 -35.38
CA HIS A 6 -10.78 44.40 -36.69
C HIS A 6 -9.25 44.27 -36.75
N LEU A 7 -8.75 43.03 -36.65
CA LEU A 7 -7.41 42.70 -37.10
C LEU A 7 -7.42 42.79 -38.63
N ALA A 8 -6.59 43.68 -39.18
CA ALA A 8 -6.34 43.73 -40.61
C ALA A 8 -5.70 42.41 -41.07
N PRO A 9 -5.94 41.95 -42.32
CA PRO A 9 -5.25 40.79 -42.85
C PRO A 9 -3.74 41.08 -42.86
N TYR A 10 -2.97 40.20 -42.24
CA TYR A 10 -1.52 40.35 -42.16
C TYR A 10 -0.92 39.92 -43.50
N ASP A 11 -0.54 40.90 -44.30
CA ASP A 11 0.13 40.67 -45.59
C ASP A 11 1.63 40.47 -45.36
N SER A 12 2.23 39.48 -46.03
CA SER A 12 3.67 39.16 -46.03
C SER A 12 4.37 38.96 -44.67
N ALA A 13 4.21 37.78 -44.07
CA ALA A 13 5.20 37.18 -43.17
C ALA A 13 5.50 35.74 -43.61
N ASP A 14 6.77 35.33 -43.53
CA ASP A 14 7.15 33.92 -43.74
C ASP A 14 6.42 33.00 -42.76
N PRO A 15 6.03 31.78 -43.20
CA PRO A 15 5.05 30.95 -42.50
C PRO A 15 5.46 30.48 -41.10
N ASP A 16 6.74 30.58 -40.74
CA ASP A 16 7.29 30.09 -39.48
C ASP A 16 7.50 31.16 -38.40
N GLY A 17 7.42 32.46 -38.73
CA GLY A 17 7.43 33.58 -37.75
C GLY A 17 8.70 33.76 -36.89
N LEU A 18 9.64 32.84 -36.98
CA LEU A 18 10.96 32.85 -36.36
C LEU A 18 12.01 33.03 -37.46
N THR A 19 12.92 33.99 -37.32
CA THR A 19 14.12 34.00 -38.17
C THR A 19 15.03 32.84 -37.75
N ASP A 20 15.52 32.02 -38.69
CA ASP A 20 16.39 30.85 -38.40
C ASP A 20 17.50 31.16 -37.37
N SER A 21 18.08 32.37 -37.43
CA SER A 21 19.11 32.86 -36.52
C SER A 21 18.72 32.96 -35.03
N GLN A 22 17.45 32.78 -34.67
CA GLN A 22 16.96 32.84 -33.28
C GLN A 22 16.67 31.47 -32.65
N ALA A 23 16.62 30.38 -33.42
CA ALA A 23 16.36 29.03 -32.90
C ALA A 23 17.65 28.17 -32.77
N GLU A 24 18.77 28.68 -33.28
CA GLU A 24 20.04 27.98 -33.43
C GLU A 24 21.18 28.81 -32.81
N ASN A 25 21.73 28.39 -31.67
CA ASN A 25 22.97 28.97 -31.17
C ASN A 25 24.15 28.05 -31.48
N LEU A 26 24.57 28.07 -32.75
CA LEU A 26 25.66 27.23 -33.23
C LEU A 26 26.98 27.48 -32.48
N GLU A 27 27.26 28.72 -32.08
CA GLU A 27 28.45 29.07 -31.29
C GLU A 27 28.42 28.45 -29.89
N ALA A 28 27.25 28.30 -29.28
CA ALA A 28 27.07 27.57 -28.03
C ALA A 28 27.30 26.06 -28.22
N GLU A 29 26.76 25.45 -29.27
CA GLU A 29 27.01 24.05 -29.60
C GLU A 29 28.50 23.78 -29.84
N GLN A 30 29.17 24.66 -30.61
CA GLN A 30 30.60 24.59 -30.86
C GLN A 30 31.42 24.75 -29.57
N SER A 31 31.01 25.66 -28.68
CA SER A 31 31.63 25.88 -27.37
C SER A 31 31.50 24.69 -26.42
N VAL A 32 30.35 24.01 -26.40
CA VAL A 32 30.17 22.77 -25.63
C VAL A 32 31.10 21.68 -26.15
N LEU A 33 31.07 21.41 -27.46
CA LEU A 33 31.90 20.35 -28.05
C LEU A 33 33.39 20.65 -27.87
N GLY A 34 33.83 21.87 -28.18
CA GLY A 34 35.22 22.31 -28.03
C GLY A 34 35.72 22.21 -26.59
N GLY A 35 34.97 22.77 -25.64
CA GLY A 35 35.33 22.73 -24.23
C GLY A 35 35.35 21.31 -23.65
N CYS A 36 34.50 20.40 -24.14
CA CYS A 36 34.53 18.98 -23.77
C CYS A 36 35.69 18.19 -24.41
N MET A 37 36.17 18.58 -25.59
CA MET A 37 37.41 18.05 -26.17
C MET A 37 38.65 18.56 -25.42
N TYR A 38 38.62 19.79 -24.91
CA TYR A 38 39.72 20.43 -24.20
C TYR A 38 39.81 20.04 -22.72
N ASN A 39 38.67 19.90 -22.04
CA ASN A 39 38.58 19.56 -20.61
C ASN A 39 37.60 18.40 -20.37
N PRO A 40 38.06 17.14 -20.46
CA PRO A 40 37.20 15.96 -20.32
C PRO A 40 36.46 15.87 -18.97
N ARG A 41 36.96 16.54 -17.91
CA ARG A 41 36.31 16.53 -16.59
C ARG A 41 34.96 17.25 -16.59
N LYS A 42 34.73 18.17 -17.53
CA LYS A 42 33.47 18.92 -17.69
C LYS A 42 32.40 18.14 -18.47
N ILE A 43 32.74 17.00 -19.10
CA ILE A 43 31.78 16.20 -19.89
C ILE A 43 30.61 15.73 -19.03
N SER A 44 30.87 15.22 -17.83
CA SER A 44 29.81 14.73 -16.92
C SER A 44 28.90 15.86 -16.39
N GLU A 45 29.40 17.09 -16.31
CA GLU A 45 28.60 18.27 -15.94
C GLU A 45 27.67 18.66 -17.10
N ALA A 46 28.22 18.81 -18.31
CA ALA A 46 27.42 19.11 -19.51
C ALA A 46 26.40 18.01 -19.83
N ALA A 47 26.75 16.73 -19.64
CA ALA A 47 25.84 15.59 -19.83
C ALA A 47 24.72 15.51 -18.78
N GLY A 48 24.83 16.23 -17.65
CA GLY A 48 23.71 16.43 -16.72
C GLY A 48 22.72 17.49 -17.16
N ILE A 49 23.05 18.29 -18.19
CA ILE A 49 22.27 19.44 -18.67
C ILE A 49 21.69 19.17 -20.07
N ILE A 50 22.44 18.51 -20.96
CA ILE A 50 22.04 18.23 -22.35
C ILE A 50 22.23 16.78 -22.77
N GLN A 51 21.42 16.37 -23.74
CA GLN A 51 21.51 15.12 -24.50
C GLN A 51 21.87 15.39 -25.97
N GLY A 52 22.26 14.36 -26.74
CA GLY A 52 22.65 14.51 -28.15
C GLY A 52 21.58 15.17 -29.02
N SER A 53 20.30 14.86 -28.78
CA SER A 53 19.16 15.43 -29.52
C SER A 53 18.82 16.89 -29.15
N ASP A 54 19.49 17.48 -28.15
CA ASP A 54 19.36 18.91 -27.84
C ASP A 54 20.24 19.77 -28.77
N PHE A 55 21.21 19.18 -29.47
CA PHE A 55 21.95 19.86 -30.54
C PHE A 55 21.07 20.05 -31.78
N TYR A 56 21.13 21.23 -32.39
CA TYR A 56 20.42 21.49 -33.64
C TYR A 56 21.08 20.79 -34.83
N ARG A 57 22.42 20.80 -34.92
CA ARG A 57 23.11 20.13 -36.04
C ARG A 57 23.25 18.62 -35.76
N PRO A 58 22.77 17.73 -36.65
CA PRO A 58 22.99 16.28 -36.50
C PRO A 58 24.48 15.89 -36.49
N ALA A 59 25.34 16.71 -37.10
CA ALA A 59 26.79 16.56 -37.01
C ALA A 59 27.32 16.77 -35.57
N HIS A 60 26.73 17.70 -34.82
CA HIS A 60 27.12 17.98 -33.44
C HIS A 60 26.61 16.91 -32.48
N GLU A 61 25.37 16.44 -32.64
CA GLU A 61 24.83 15.25 -31.97
C GLU A 61 25.78 14.04 -32.15
N THR A 62 26.17 13.75 -33.39
CA THR A 62 27.08 12.62 -33.71
C THR A 62 28.45 12.76 -33.03
N ILE A 63 28.98 13.99 -32.91
CA ILE A 63 30.26 14.27 -32.22
C ILE A 63 30.09 14.17 -30.70
N TRP A 64 29.00 14.69 -30.15
CA TRP A 64 28.66 14.60 -28.73
C TRP A 64 28.59 13.15 -28.27
N ASP A 65 27.88 12.29 -29.00
CA ASP A 65 27.80 10.87 -28.69
C ASP A 65 29.17 10.17 -28.76
N ALA A 66 30.06 10.62 -29.65
CA ALA A 66 31.43 10.11 -29.72
C ALA A 66 32.28 10.58 -28.52
N ILE A 67 32.09 11.82 -28.05
CA ILE A 67 32.70 12.33 -26.81
C ILE A 67 32.24 11.49 -25.62
N LEU A 68 30.93 11.25 -25.47
CA LEU A 68 30.38 10.43 -24.40
C LEU A 68 30.90 8.98 -24.43
N ARG A 69 30.96 8.35 -25.61
CA ARG A 69 31.51 6.99 -25.76
C ARG A 69 32.98 6.90 -25.36
N LEU A 70 33.81 7.88 -25.71
CA LEU A 70 35.22 7.92 -25.33
C LEU A 70 35.37 8.16 -23.81
N HIS A 71 34.65 9.14 -23.27
CA HIS A 71 34.65 9.47 -21.84
C HIS A 71 34.22 8.30 -20.95
N ALA A 72 33.16 7.58 -21.35
CA ALA A 72 32.68 6.38 -20.63
C ALA A 72 33.71 5.24 -20.60
N ARG A 73 34.63 5.17 -21.57
CA ARG A 73 35.75 4.21 -21.60
C ARG A 73 37.02 4.75 -20.92
N GLY A 74 37.01 5.99 -20.44
CA GLY A 74 38.20 6.67 -19.92
C GLY A 74 39.25 7.00 -20.99
N GLU A 75 38.84 7.03 -22.27
CA GLU A 75 39.71 7.36 -23.40
C GLU A 75 39.80 8.88 -23.62
N PRO A 76 40.89 9.39 -24.24
CA PRO A 76 41.00 10.81 -24.58
C PRO A 76 39.87 11.27 -25.51
N THR A 77 39.30 12.45 -25.26
CA THR A 77 38.20 13.05 -26.04
C THR A 77 38.64 14.16 -26.99
N GLU A 78 39.95 14.39 -27.14
CA GLU A 78 40.51 15.41 -28.03
C GLU A 78 40.21 15.13 -29.51
N ALA A 79 40.32 16.17 -30.36
CA ALA A 79 39.98 16.11 -31.79
C ALA A 79 40.67 14.95 -32.56
N VAL A 80 41.90 14.58 -32.18
CA VAL A 80 42.63 13.46 -32.79
C VAL A 80 41.97 12.12 -32.44
N ALA A 81 41.67 11.88 -31.17
CA ALA A 81 41.02 10.66 -30.69
C ALA A 81 39.59 10.52 -31.22
N LEU A 82 38.81 11.61 -31.21
CA LEU A 82 37.51 11.67 -31.87
C LEU A 82 37.59 11.34 -33.35
N SER A 83 38.61 11.84 -34.07
CA SER A 83 38.76 11.54 -35.50
C SER A 83 38.99 10.05 -35.76
N ILE A 84 39.65 9.34 -34.84
CA ILE A 84 39.87 7.90 -34.92
C ILE A 84 38.56 7.15 -34.64
N GLU A 85 37.83 7.54 -33.59
CA GLU A 85 36.55 6.91 -33.23
C GLU A 85 35.49 7.07 -34.34
N LEU A 86 35.35 8.28 -34.88
CA LEU A 86 34.41 8.61 -35.95
C LEU A 86 34.80 7.98 -37.30
N ASP A 87 36.08 7.65 -37.52
CA ASP A 87 36.51 6.90 -38.70
C ASP A 87 36.15 5.41 -38.58
N LYS A 88 36.28 4.81 -37.37
CA LYS A 88 35.80 3.43 -37.10
C LYS A 88 34.31 3.29 -37.40
N THR A 89 33.47 4.26 -36.99
CA THR A 89 32.02 4.24 -37.27
C THR A 89 31.67 4.70 -38.69
N LYS A 90 32.65 5.21 -39.46
CA LYS A 90 32.52 5.80 -40.79
C LYS A 90 31.73 7.12 -40.85
N ASP A 91 31.49 7.75 -39.71
CA ASP A 91 30.79 9.03 -39.60
C ASP A 91 31.71 10.24 -39.77
N LEU A 92 33.04 10.07 -39.72
CA LEU A 92 34.02 11.18 -39.82
C LEU A 92 33.74 12.11 -41.00
N LYS A 93 33.38 11.58 -42.18
CA LYS A 93 33.04 12.40 -43.35
C LYS A 93 31.70 13.14 -43.21
N ARG A 94 30.72 12.54 -42.51
CA ARG A 94 29.38 13.11 -42.29
C ARG A 94 29.44 14.32 -41.35
N VAL A 95 30.36 14.31 -40.39
CA VAL A 95 30.53 15.39 -39.41
C VAL A 95 31.49 16.51 -39.86
N GLY A 96 31.88 16.55 -41.14
CA GLY A 96 32.79 17.58 -41.68
C GLY A 96 34.29 17.23 -41.65
N GLY A 97 34.65 16.03 -41.19
CA GLY A 97 36.03 15.54 -41.23
C GLY A 97 36.96 16.10 -40.15
N ARG A 98 38.23 15.70 -40.22
CA ARG A 98 39.28 16.09 -39.26
C ARG A 98 39.42 17.61 -39.09
N GLY A 99 39.33 18.37 -40.17
CA GLY A 99 39.41 19.83 -40.13
C GLY A 99 38.31 20.44 -39.26
N TYR A 100 37.09 19.90 -39.30
CA TYR A 100 35.99 20.40 -38.49
C TYR A 100 36.18 20.09 -37.00
N LEU A 101 36.66 18.90 -36.65
CA LEU A 101 36.98 18.56 -35.26
C LEU A 101 38.07 19.46 -34.68
N HIS A 102 39.10 19.81 -35.47
CA HIS A 102 40.11 20.78 -35.05
C HIS A 102 39.55 22.20 -34.91
N HIS A 103 38.64 22.62 -35.80
CA HIS A 103 37.96 23.92 -35.66
C HIS A 103 37.08 23.98 -34.40
N LEU A 104 36.35 22.91 -34.06
CA LEU A 104 35.61 22.83 -32.80
C LEU A 104 36.54 22.95 -31.58
N TYR A 105 37.73 22.35 -31.64
CA TYR A 105 38.73 22.44 -30.59
C TYR A 105 39.24 23.88 -30.34
N GLU A 106 39.14 24.78 -31.32
CA GLU A 106 39.49 26.21 -31.15
C GLU A 106 38.56 26.92 -30.14
N TYR A 107 37.33 26.42 -29.95
CA TYR A 107 36.39 26.89 -28.92
C TYR A 107 36.67 26.29 -27.52
N GLY A 108 37.76 25.55 -27.35
CA GLY A 108 38.11 24.84 -26.12
C GLY A 108 38.31 25.69 -24.86
N ALA A 109 38.44 27.01 -25.00
CA ALA A 109 38.52 27.95 -23.87
C ALA A 109 37.17 28.25 -23.19
N SER A 110 36.04 27.87 -23.81
CA SER A 110 34.69 28.04 -23.27
C SER A 110 34.37 27.03 -22.16
N ASP A 111 33.50 27.40 -21.20
CA ASP A 111 32.99 26.46 -20.19
C ASP A 111 31.79 25.65 -20.75
N PRO A 112 31.91 24.31 -20.90
CA PRO A 112 30.84 23.48 -21.43
C PRO A 112 29.52 23.57 -20.64
N GLY A 113 29.56 23.73 -19.32
CA GLY A 113 28.35 23.77 -18.50
C GLY A 113 27.46 24.96 -18.85
N TYR A 114 28.05 26.16 -18.88
CA TYR A 114 27.35 27.40 -19.22
C TYR A 114 26.77 27.41 -20.64
N TYR A 115 27.49 26.85 -21.61
CA TYR A 115 26.98 26.77 -22.98
C TYR A 115 25.99 25.61 -23.18
N ALA A 116 26.06 24.54 -22.38
CA ALA A 116 25.04 23.48 -22.37
C ALA A 116 23.68 24.02 -21.94
N GLU A 117 23.60 24.90 -20.93
CA GLU A 117 22.34 25.58 -20.55
C GLU A 117 21.73 26.37 -21.72
N LYS A 118 22.56 27.01 -22.56
CA LYS A 118 22.07 27.70 -23.77
C LYS A 118 21.57 26.73 -24.84
N VAL A 119 22.31 25.65 -25.11
CA VAL A 119 21.89 24.61 -26.06
C VAL A 119 20.54 24.01 -25.62
N ARG A 120 20.41 23.71 -24.31
CA ARG A 120 19.17 23.25 -23.69
C ARG A 120 18.01 24.22 -23.91
N HIS A 121 18.21 25.51 -23.62
CA HIS A 121 17.18 26.54 -23.80
C HIS A 121 16.65 26.61 -25.24
N PHE A 122 17.53 26.56 -26.25
CA PHE A 122 17.09 26.53 -27.65
C PHE A 122 16.46 25.20 -28.06
N ALA A 123 16.89 24.07 -27.49
CA ALA A 123 16.23 22.77 -27.69
C ALA A 123 14.79 22.76 -27.16
N ASP A 124 14.55 23.34 -25.98
CA ASP A 124 13.22 23.47 -25.39
C ASP A 124 12.31 24.37 -26.26
N LEU A 125 12.80 25.52 -26.75
CA LEU A 125 12.05 26.37 -27.69
C LEU A 125 11.69 25.64 -29.00
N ARG A 126 12.60 24.82 -29.55
CA ARG A 126 12.31 24.00 -30.75
C ARG A 126 11.25 22.92 -30.45
N ALA A 127 11.28 22.33 -29.26
CA ALA A 127 10.29 21.34 -28.82
C ALA A 127 8.90 21.97 -28.62
N GLU A 128 8.81 23.20 -28.11
CA GLU A 128 7.56 23.97 -28.00
C GLU A 128 6.97 24.32 -29.39
N ALA A 129 7.81 24.81 -30.31
CA ALA A 129 7.38 25.10 -31.68
C ALA A 129 6.85 23.85 -32.41
N GLU A 130 7.52 22.71 -32.22
CA GLU A 130 7.09 21.42 -32.78
C GLU A 130 5.81 20.90 -32.14
N LEU A 131 5.64 21.06 -30.82
CA LEU A 131 4.36 20.77 -30.16
C LEU A 131 3.22 21.59 -30.78
N GLY A 132 3.44 22.89 -30.99
CA GLY A 132 2.46 23.79 -31.63
C GLY A 132 2.03 23.28 -33.01
N ARG A 133 2.98 22.94 -33.88
CA ARG A 133 2.71 22.34 -35.20
C ARG A 133 1.91 21.05 -35.10
N ARG A 134 2.28 20.14 -34.19
CA ARG A 134 1.59 18.85 -33.99
C ARG A 134 0.18 19.00 -33.44
N ILE A 135 -0.06 19.98 -32.56
CA ILE A 135 -1.41 20.32 -32.07
C ILE A 135 -2.31 20.75 -33.24
N VAL A 136 -1.83 21.67 -34.08
CA VAL A 136 -2.57 22.14 -35.26
C VAL A 136 -2.85 20.98 -36.22
N GLN A 137 -1.80 20.24 -36.63
CA GLN A 137 -1.91 19.12 -37.57
C GLN A 137 -2.91 18.06 -37.10
N ARG A 138 -2.93 17.74 -35.80
CA ARG A 138 -3.86 16.77 -35.20
C ARG A 138 -5.29 17.29 -35.10
N ALA A 139 -5.47 18.59 -34.83
CA ALA A 139 -6.79 19.22 -34.79
C ALA A 139 -7.43 19.39 -36.18
N THR A 140 -6.62 19.48 -37.24
CA THR A 140 -7.08 19.64 -38.63
C THR A 140 -7.04 18.35 -39.46
N ALA A 141 -6.77 17.19 -38.85
CA ALA A 141 -6.70 15.92 -39.55
C ALA A 141 -8.10 15.47 -40.05
N PRO A 142 -8.23 14.81 -41.22
CA PRO A 142 -9.53 14.37 -41.75
C PRO A 142 -10.30 13.39 -40.85
N ASP A 143 -9.59 12.69 -39.97
CA ASP A 143 -10.08 11.72 -38.99
C ASP A 143 -10.10 12.27 -37.54
N ALA A 144 -9.90 13.58 -37.36
CA ALA A 144 -9.85 14.21 -36.04
C ALA A 144 -11.18 14.06 -35.28
N VAL A 145 -11.13 13.42 -34.11
CA VAL A 145 -12.25 13.30 -33.18
C VAL A 145 -12.20 14.38 -32.09
N PRO A 146 -13.35 14.95 -31.68
CA PRO A 146 -13.40 15.89 -30.55
C PRO A 146 -12.75 15.31 -29.30
N GLY A 147 -11.86 16.09 -28.66
CA GLY A 147 -11.07 15.68 -27.50
C GLY A 147 -9.74 14.95 -27.82
N GLY A 148 -9.56 14.41 -29.02
CA GLY A 148 -8.34 13.67 -29.40
C GLY A 148 -7.05 14.51 -29.44
N THR A 149 -7.16 15.84 -29.60
CA THR A 149 -6.06 16.79 -29.43
C THR A 149 -5.81 17.12 -27.96
N THR A 150 -6.86 17.19 -27.12
CA THR A 150 -6.73 17.43 -25.68
C THR A 150 -5.98 16.29 -25.01
N THR A 151 -6.38 15.04 -25.25
CA THR A 151 -5.66 13.86 -24.74
C THR A 151 -4.20 13.82 -25.18
N PHE A 152 -3.89 14.28 -26.41
CA PHE A 152 -2.52 14.37 -26.89
C PHE A 152 -1.69 15.42 -26.12
N ILE A 153 -2.29 16.56 -25.76
CA ILE A 153 -1.64 17.58 -24.93
C ILE A 153 -1.41 17.05 -23.52
N ASP A 154 -2.41 16.41 -22.90
CA ASP A 154 -2.30 15.83 -21.56
C ASP A 154 -1.20 14.75 -21.51
N ASP A 155 -1.19 13.83 -22.48
CA ASP A 155 -0.14 12.82 -22.66
C ASP A 155 1.25 13.42 -22.84
N TYR A 156 1.37 14.52 -23.59
CA TYR A 156 2.64 15.19 -23.84
C TYR A 156 3.15 15.88 -22.58
N LEU A 157 2.28 16.62 -21.88
CA LEU A 157 2.60 17.29 -20.62
C LEU A 157 3.00 16.28 -19.54
N LYS A 158 2.31 15.14 -19.45
CA LYS A 158 2.67 14.05 -18.54
C LYS A 158 4.09 13.53 -18.83
N ARG A 159 4.41 13.23 -20.10
CA ARG A 159 5.75 12.76 -20.51
C ARG A 159 6.85 13.80 -20.28
N GLN A 160 6.55 15.10 -20.42
CA GLN A 160 7.51 16.16 -20.10
C GLN A 160 7.69 16.33 -18.59
N ALA A 161 6.64 16.18 -17.78
CA ALA A 161 6.76 16.14 -16.32
C ALA A 161 7.58 14.94 -15.84
N GLU A 162 7.39 13.76 -16.44
CA GLU A 162 8.19 12.55 -16.18
C GLU A 162 9.68 12.74 -16.49
N ARG A 163 10.01 13.50 -17.56
CA ARG A 163 11.39 13.88 -17.91
C ARG A 163 11.97 14.94 -16.96
N ALA A 164 11.19 16.01 -16.70
CA ALA A 164 11.59 17.13 -15.85
C ALA A 164 11.75 16.75 -14.37
N ALA A 165 11.11 15.66 -13.92
CA ALA A 165 11.26 15.09 -12.59
C ALA A 165 12.64 14.44 -12.31
N GLY A 166 13.66 14.71 -13.12
CA GLY A 166 15.06 14.41 -12.80
C GLY A 166 15.56 13.04 -13.24
N ARG A 167 15.08 12.52 -14.37
CA ARG A 167 15.63 11.29 -15.00
C ARG A 167 16.24 11.59 -16.37
N SER A 168 17.47 12.08 -16.36
CA SER A 168 18.35 12.20 -17.53
C SER A 168 19.12 10.90 -17.85
N GLY A 169 18.75 9.78 -17.22
CA GLY A 169 19.30 8.45 -17.50
C GLY A 169 18.43 7.67 -18.49
N ASP A 170 18.96 6.55 -18.97
CA ASP A 170 18.21 5.55 -19.74
C ASP A 170 16.96 5.12 -18.92
N PRO A 171 15.77 4.93 -19.52
CA PRO A 171 14.66 4.25 -18.86
C PRO A 171 15.05 2.91 -18.21
N ALA A 172 16.08 2.23 -18.74
CA ALA A 172 16.70 1.08 -18.09
C ALA A 172 17.42 1.46 -16.78
N ASP A 173 18.22 2.53 -16.74
CA ASP A 173 18.88 3.01 -15.52
C ASP A 173 17.87 3.43 -14.44
N ALA A 174 16.77 4.06 -14.86
CA ALA A 174 15.67 4.41 -13.97
C ALA A 174 15.03 3.17 -13.32
N LEU A 175 14.83 2.11 -14.10
CA LEU A 175 14.30 0.84 -13.60
C LEU A 175 15.34 0.08 -12.75
N LEU A 176 16.61 0.11 -13.14
CA LEU A 176 17.73 -0.49 -12.40
C LEU A 176 17.91 0.17 -11.02
N ALA A 177 17.66 1.47 -10.90
CA ALA A 177 17.66 2.19 -9.62
C ALA A 177 16.44 1.86 -8.73
N GLU A 178 15.35 1.35 -9.31
CA GLU A 178 14.17 0.86 -8.58
C GLU A 178 14.30 -0.62 -8.16
N LEU A 179 15.31 -1.35 -8.65
CA LEU A 179 15.55 -2.74 -8.25
C LEU A 179 16.14 -2.83 -6.83
N LEU A 180 15.41 -3.51 -5.95
CA LEU A 180 15.85 -3.82 -4.60
C LEU A 180 16.65 -5.13 -4.58
N ASP A 181 17.76 -5.15 -3.84
CA ASP A 181 18.43 -6.40 -3.47
C ASP A 181 17.69 -7.11 -2.32
N ALA A 182 18.05 -8.38 -2.05
CA ALA A 182 17.34 -9.19 -1.06
C ALA A 182 17.37 -8.60 0.36
N ALA A 183 18.40 -7.81 0.72
CA ALA A 183 18.47 -7.13 2.01
C ALA A 183 17.61 -5.85 2.04
N SER A 184 17.46 -5.18 0.90
CA SER A 184 16.59 -4.01 0.75
C SER A 184 15.10 -4.40 0.74
N LEU A 185 14.76 -5.66 0.44
CA LEU A 185 13.40 -6.19 0.61
C LEU A 185 12.96 -6.18 2.10
N ASP A 186 13.87 -6.42 3.04
CA ASP A 186 13.56 -6.37 4.49
C ASP A 186 13.14 -4.97 4.96
N ALA A 187 13.46 -3.92 4.18
CA ALA A 187 13.06 -2.54 4.44
C ALA A 187 11.75 -2.13 3.74
N MET A 188 11.12 -3.02 2.95
CA MET A 188 9.82 -2.74 2.37
C MET A 188 8.74 -2.67 3.46
N PRO A 189 7.76 -1.75 3.34
CA PRO A 189 6.62 -1.73 4.24
C PRO A 189 5.88 -3.06 4.23
N ALA A 190 5.70 -3.67 5.40
CA ALA A 190 4.82 -4.82 5.55
C ALA A 190 3.38 -4.43 5.20
N LEU A 191 2.61 -5.39 4.67
CA LEU A 191 1.21 -5.18 4.32
C LEU A 191 0.38 -4.88 5.59
N GLU A 192 0.00 -3.62 5.79
CA GLU A 192 -0.66 -3.20 7.03
C GLU A 192 -2.13 -3.70 7.10
N PRO A 193 -2.54 -4.43 8.15
CA PRO A 193 -3.91 -4.92 8.28
C PRO A 193 -4.89 -3.78 8.60
N LEU A 194 -6.02 -3.77 7.88
CA LEU A 194 -7.14 -2.85 8.10
C LEU A 194 -8.28 -3.53 8.88
N VAL A 195 -8.62 -4.78 8.54
CA VAL A 195 -9.62 -5.61 9.24
C VAL A 195 -9.11 -7.04 9.39
N GLY A 196 -8.37 -7.28 10.48
CA GLY A 196 -7.58 -8.50 10.68
C GLY A 196 -6.80 -8.87 9.41
N ASP A 197 -6.80 -10.16 9.10
CA ASP A 197 -6.13 -10.70 7.91
C ASP A 197 -7.01 -10.61 6.64
N LEU A 198 -8.23 -10.04 6.75
CA LEU A 198 -9.24 -10.07 5.68
C LEU A 198 -9.11 -8.92 4.66
N LEU A 199 -8.63 -7.76 5.12
CA LEU A 199 -8.50 -6.53 4.35
C LEU A 199 -7.26 -5.77 4.83
N HIS A 200 -6.49 -5.25 3.88
CA HIS A 200 -5.22 -4.57 4.12
C HIS A 200 -5.19 -3.17 3.52
N LEU A 201 -4.41 -2.26 4.09
CA LEU A 201 -4.07 -0.98 3.45
C LEU A 201 -3.27 -1.22 2.15
N ASP A 202 -3.23 -0.20 1.31
CA ASP A 202 -2.62 -0.23 -0.02
C ASP A 202 -2.98 -1.48 -0.84
N SER A 203 -4.22 -1.98 -0.75
CA SER A 203 -4.63 -3.24 -1.37
C SER A 203 -5.92 -3.13 -2.18
N LEU A 204 -6.07 -3.98 -3.20
CA LEU A 204 -7.31 -4.16 -3.95
C LEU A 204 -8.04 -5.42 -3.46
N ALA A 205 -9.19 -5.23 -2.82
CA ALA A 205 -10.02 -6.30 -2.30
C ALA A 205 -11.37 -6.39 -3.02
N ARG A 206 -12.02 -7.55 -2.99
CA ARG A 206 -13.32 -7.75 -3.64
C ARG A 206 -14.27 -8.60 -2.81
N ILE A 207 -15.52 -8.16 -2.68
CA ILE A 207 -16.64 -8.98 -2.19
C ILE A 207 -17.48 -9.43 -3.39
N ILE A 208 -17.59 -10.74 -3.59
CA ILE A 208 -18.40 -11.34 -4.66
C ILE A 208 -19.55 -12.18 -4.11
N GLY A 209 -20.55 -12.43 -4.96
CA GLY A 209 -21.66 -13.32 -4.65
C GLY A 209 -22.92 -13.00 -5.47
N PRO A 210 -23.97 -13.83 -5.40
CA PRO A 210 -25.20 -13.59 -6.15
C PRO A 210 -25.92 -12.28 -5.78
N SER A 211 -26.89 -11.88 -6.61
CA SER A 211 -27.75 -10.74 -6.27
C SER A 211 -28.65 -11.06 -5.08
N GLY A 212 -28.93 -10.07 -4.22
CA GLY A 212 -29.74 -10.25 -3.01
C GLY A 212 -29.05 -11.00 -1.85
N HIS A 213 -27.80 -11.45 -2.00
CA HIS A 213 -27.06 -12.19 -0.97
C HIS A 213 -26.34 -11.28 0.05
N MET A 214 -26.95 -10.16 0.44
CA MET A 214 -26.52 -9.28 1.54
C MET A 214 -25.10 -8.65 1.47
N LYS A 215 -24.37 -8.73 0.33
CA LYS A 215 -23.04 -8.11 0.13
C LYS A 215 -22.92 -6.67 0.68
N SER A 216 -23.83 -5.77 0.28
CA SER A 216 -23.81 -4.38 0.76
C SER A 216 -24.08 -4.25 2.27
N PHE A 217 -24.76 -5.21 2.92
CA PHE A 217 -24.92 -5.19 4.38
C PHE A 217 -23.61 -5.57 5.09
N VAL A 218 -22.92 -6.61 4.62
CA VAL A 218 -21.55 -6.96 5.06
C VAL A 218 -20.60 -5.79 4.87
N THR A 219 -20.69 -5.11 3.72
CA THR A 219 -19.77 -4.01 3.39
C THR A 219 -20.05 -2.73 4.17
N ILE A 220 -21.31 -2.40 4.45
CA ILE A 220 -21.67 -1.28 5.34
C ILE A 220 -21.23 -1.57 6.77
N ASP A 221 -21.39 -2.81 7.23
CA ASP A 221 -20.98 -3.23 8.57
C ASP A 221 -19.45 -3.13 8.74
N LEU A 222 -18.67 -3.62 7.77
CA LEU A 222 -17.21 -3.41 7.69
C LEU A 222 -16.85 -1.92 7.71
N ALA A 223 -17.44 -1.11 6.82
CA ALA A 223 -17.16 0.33 6.72
C ALA A 223 -17.47 1.08 8.03
N ALA A 224 -18.54 0.70 8.72
CA ALA A 224 -18.93 1.29 10.00
C ALA A 224 -17.94 0.94 11.12
N HIS A 225 -17.47 -0.32 11.17
CA HIS A 225 -16.46 -0.74 12.13
C HIS A 225 -15.11 -0.04 11.87
N VAL A 226 -14.66 0.08 10.61
CA VAL A 226 -13.46 0.87 10.24
C VAL A 226 -13.63 2.35 10.60
N GLY A 227 -14.79 2.95 10.35
CA GLY A 227 -15.05 4.36 10.73
C GLY A 227 -15.04 4.59 12.25
N THR A 228 -15.54 3.63 13.03
CA THR A 228 -15.68 3.75 14.50
C THR A 228 -14.49 3.17 15.30
N GLY A 229 -13.62 2.37 14.67
CA GLY A 229 -12.53 1.66 15.36
C GLY A 229 -13.00 0.45 16.18
N MET A 230 -14.24 -0.01 16.01
CA MET A 230 -14.74 -1.22 16.67
C MET A 230 -14.17 -2.48 16.00
N ASN A 231 -13.74 -3.46 16.79
CA ASN A 231 -13.36 -4.79 16.28
C ASN A 231 -14.54 -5.44 15.52
N TRP A 232 -14.30 -5.90 14.30
CA TRP A 232 -15.33 -6.45 13.41
C TRP A 232 -15.51 -7.95 13.64
N HIS A 233 -16.58 -8.35 14.34
CA HIS A 233 -16.93 -9.75 14.66
C HIS A 233 -15.79 -10.61 15.23
N GLY A 234 -14.86 -9.99 15.96
CA GLY A 234 -13.69 -10.65 16.57
C GLY A 234 -12.36 -10.32 15.89
N HIS A 235 -12.36 -9.78 14.68
CA HIS A 235 -11.17 -9.29 14.00
C HIS A 235 -10.77 -7.89 14.52
N HIS A 236 -9.47 -7.66 14.66
CA HIS A 236 -8.95 -6.31 14.94
C HIS A 236 -9.27 -5.37 13.79
N VAL A 237 -9.56 -4.10 14.10
CA VAL A 237 -9.85 -3.07 13.11
C VAL A 237 -9.00 -1.84 13.36
N ARG A 238 -8.32 -1.36 12.31
CA ARG A 238 -7.68 -0.05 12.31
C ARG A 238 -8.75 1.01 12.02
N GLN A 239 -8.82 2.04 12.86
CA GLN A 239 -9.76 3.14 12.65
C GLN A 239 -9.29 4.08 11.53
N GLY A 240 -10.21 4.45 10.63
CA GLY A 240 -9.90 5.40 9.55
C GLY A 240 -11.12 5.96 8.83
N THR A 241 -10.90 7.01 8.04
CA THR A 241 -11.91 7.57 7.14
C THR A 241 -12.24 6.57 6.04
N VAL A 242 -13.53 6.30 5.83
CA VAL A 242 -14.04 5.44 4.77
C VAL A 242 -14.84 6.25 3.77
N VAL A 243 -14.63 6.02 2.47
CA VAL A 243 -15.47 6.59 1.42
C VAL A 243 -16.26 5.50 0.72
N TYR A 244 -17.58 5.63 0.68
CA TYR A 244 -18.49 4.62 0.13
C TYR A 244 -19.20 5.16 -1.10
N LEU A 245 -18.81 4.69 -2.30
CA LEU A 245 -19.46 5.00 -3.57
C LEU A 245 -20.71 4.12 -3.72
N VAL A 246 -21.87 4.72 -3.48
CA VAL A 246 -23.18 4.04 -3.59
C VAL A 246 -23.69 4.15 -5.03
N ALA A 247 -23.02 3.41 -5.92
CA ALA A 247 -23.33 3.34 -7.34
C ALA A 247 -24.62 2.53 -7.65
N GLU A 248 -25.08 1.70 -6.70
CA GLU A 248 -26.38 1.04 -6.70
C GLU A 248 -27.19 1.32 -5.43
N GLY A 249 -28.51 1.48 -5.55
CA GLY A 249 -29.41 1.46 -4.38
C GLY A 249 -29.30 2.66 -3.42
N ALA A 250 -28.74 3.81 -3.86
CA ALA A 250 -28.49 5.00 -3.03
C ALA A 250 -29.64 5.41 -2.08
N ARG A 251 -30.90 5.40 -2.54
CA ARG A 251 -32.07 5.72 -1.70
C ARG A 251 -32.29 4.76 -0.53
N GLY A 252 -31.74 3.55 -0.60
CA GLY A 252 -31.83 2.51 0.42
C GLY A 252 -30.67 2.50 1.44
N ILE A 253 -29.58 3.25 1.22
CA ILE A 253 -28.40 3.22 2.10
C ILE A 253 -28.72 3.78 3.49
N ARG A 254 -29.47 4.91 3.54
CA ARG A 254 -29.81 5.63 4.78
C ARG A 254 -30.41 4.72 5.86
N LYS A 255 -31.36 3.87 5.51
CA LYS A 255 -32.01 2.96 6.48
C LYS A 255 -31.10 1.83 6.96
N ARG A 256 -30.05 1.47 6.22
CA ARG A 256 -29.03 0.51 6.65
C ARG A 256 -28.09 1.16 7.66
N VAL A 257 -27.59 2.36 7.33
CA VAL A 257 -26.77 3.18 8.22
C VAL A 257 -27.49 3.45 9.54
N ARG A 258 -28.72 4.01 9.50
CA ARG A 258 -29.48 4.33 10.73
C ARG A 258 -29.79 3.11 11.60
N ALA A 259 -30.00 1.93 11.01
CA ALA A 259 -30.23 0.71 11.76
C ALA A 259 -28.97 0.20 12.47
N TRP A 260 -27.81 0.32 11.81
CA TRP A 260 -26.52 0.01 12.44
C TRP A 260 -26.21 0.98 13.58
N GLU A 261 -26.36 2.29 13.34
CA GLU A 261 -26.17 3.31 14.38
C GLU A 261 -27.06 3.11 15.59
N GLN A 262 -28.35 2.82 15.37
CA GLN A 262 -29.31 2.55 16.45
C GLN A 262 -29.02 1.21 17.16
N HIS A 263 -28.45 0.22 16.46
CA HIS A 263 -28.07 -1.05 17.10
C HIS A 263 -26.87 -0.90 18.03
N TYR A 264 -25.80 -0.23 17.57
CA TYR A 264 -24.54 -0.11 18.30
C TYR A 264 -24.46 1.14 19.19
N GLY A 265 -25.37 2.10 19.05
CA GLY A 265 -25.39 3.35 19.82
C GLY A 265 -24.35 4.39 19.36
N LEU A 266 -23.72 4.17 18.20
CA LEU A 266 -22.64 5.02 17.65
C LEU A 266 -23.04 5.65 16.32
N LYS A 267 -22.30 6.68 15.89
CA LYS A 267 -22.47 7.35 14.60
C LYS A 267 -21.37 6.99 13.62
N MET A 268 -21.72 6.89 12.34
CA MET A 268 -20.77 6.60 11.26
C MET A 268 -20.10 7.89 10.76
N ASP A 269 -19.64 8.78 11.65
CA ASP A 269 -19.21 10.13 11.27
C ASP A 269 -17.96 10.13 10.36
N ASN A 270 -17.11 9.10 10.47
CA ASN A 270 -15.95 8.87 9.60
C ASN A 270 -16.27 8.10 8.30
N VAL A 271 -17.56 7.81 7.99
CA VAL A 271 -17.97 7.11 6.77
C VAL A 271 -18.71 8.07 5.83
N LEU A 272 -18.02 8.50 4.78
CA LEU A 272 -18.50 9.48 3.81
C LEU A 272 -19.12 8.77 2.60
N PHE A 273 -20.39 9.06 2.31
CA PHE A 273 -21.13 8.40 1.21
C PHE A 273 -21.21 9.29 -0.03
N LEU A 274 -20.77 8.78 -1.18
CA LEU A 274 -21.02 9.39 -2.49
C LEU A 274 -22.23 8.69 -3.14
N PRO A 275 -23.44 9.30 -3.18
CA PRO A 275 -24.69 8.63 -3.56
C PRO A 275 -24.89 8.52 -5.09
N ARG A 276 -23.80 8.36 -5.86
CA ARG A 276 -23.81 8.26 -7.33
C ARG A 276 -22.65 7.39 -7.83
N PRO A 277 -22.77 6.75 -9.01
CA PRO A 277 -21.62 6.20 -9.71
C PRO A 277 -20.68 7.31 -10.21
N VAL A 278 -19.41 6.94 -10.39
CA VAL A 278 -18.40 7.66 -11.19
C VAL A 278 -17.89 6.64 -12.20
N GLN A 279 -17.83 6.97 -13.50
CA GLN A 279 -17.47 5.98 -14.53
C GLN A 279 -15.95 5.90 -14.68
N THR A 280 -15.35 4.71 -14.59
CA THR A 280 -13.88 4.49 -14.61
C THR A 280 -13.20 4.93 -15.91
N ARG A 281 -13.96 4.92 -17.02
CA ARG A 281 -13.51 5.37 -18.35
C ARG A 281 -13.76 6.87 -18.61
N GLY A 282 -14.37 7.59 -17.68
CA GLY A 282 -14.68 9.02 -17.81
C GLY A 282 -13.69 9.92 -17.05
N PRO A 283 -13.55 11.21 -17.43
CA PRO A 283 -12.65 12.16 -16.77
C PRO A 283 -13.07 12.51 -15.34
N GLU A 284 -14.32 12.23 -14.96
CA GLU A 284 -14.74 12.30 -13.55
C GLU A 284 -13.96 11.32 -12.65
N TRP A 285 -13.37 10.26 -13.20
CA TRP A 285 -12.57 9.32 -12.41
C TRP A 285 -11.24 9.93 -11.98
N ASP A 286 -10.57 10.72 -12.81
CA ASP A 286 -9.36 11.45 -12.41
C ASP A 286 -9.68 12.53 -11.39
N THR A 287 -10.87 13.15 -11.50
CA THR A 287 -11.39 14.07 -10.49
C THR A 287 -11.65 13.36 -9.15
N LEU A 288 -12.18 12.12 -9.19
CA LEU A 288 -12.34 11.27 -8.00
C LEU A 288 -10.97 10.92 -7.39
N ILE A 289 -9.99 10.51 -8.20
CA ILE A 289 -8.63 10.20 -7.74
C ILE A 289 -8.01 11.39 -7.00
N GLU A 290 -8.04 12.60 -7.57
CA GLU A 290 -7.50 13.80 -6.92
C GLU A 290 -8.28 14.17 -5.64
N ALA A 291 -9.61 13.99 -5.63
CA ALA A 291 -10.41 14.21 -4.43
C ALA A 291 -10.07 13.22 -3.31
N MET A 292 -9.87 11.94 -3.63
CA MET A 292 -9.48 10.91 -2.65
C MET A 292 -8.04 11.09 -2.18
N ARG A 293 -7.11 11.49 -3.08
CA ARG A 293 -5.72 11.82 -2.72
C ARG A 293 -5.64 12.97 -1.72
N ARG A 294 -6.53 13.97 -1.80
CA ARG A 294 -6.63 15.06 -0.81
C ARG A 294 -7.25 14.62 0.51
N LEU A 295 -8.19 13.68 0.46
CA LEU A 295 -8.93 13.19 1.63
C LEU A 295 -8.18 12.12 2.43
N GLN A 296 -7.26 11.37 1.79
CA GLN A 296 -6.49 10.28 2.39
C GLN A 296 -7.36 9.26 3.16
N PRO A 297 -8.41 8.67 2.55
CA PRO A 297 -9.20 7.63 3.19
C PRO A 297 -8.38 6.35 3.38
N GLN A 298 -8.60 5.63 4.48
CA GLN A 298 -8.00 4.30 4.67
C GLN A 298 -8.74 3.20 3.89
N MET A 299 -10.01 3.45 3.53
CA MET A 299 -10.85 2.50 2.81
C MET A 299 -11.75 3.21 1.79
N ILE A 300 -11.83 2.66 0.58
CA ILE A 300 -12.72 3.13 -0.48
C ILE A 300 -13.60 1.97 -0.96
N VAL A 301 -14.90 2.06 -0.76
CA VAL A 301 -15.88 1.03 -1.19
C VAL A 301 -16.53 1.43 -2.51
N ILE A 302 -16.63 0.48 -3.44
CA ILE A 302 -17.32 0.62 -4.73
C ILE A 302 -18.48 -0.39 -4.81
N ASP A 303 -19.72 0.08 -4.55
CA ASP A 303 -20.95 -0.73 -4.52
C ASP A 303 -21.89 -0.34 -5.68
N THR A 304 -21.83 -0.93 -6.88
CA THR A 304 -21.07 -2.12 -7.32
C THR A 304 -20.24 -1.84 -8.58
N GLN A 305 -19.29 -2.73 -8.92
CA GLN A 305 -18.40 -2.62 -10.09
C GLN A 305 -19.16 -2.35 -11.40
N ALA A 306 -20.22 -3.12 -11.68
CA ALA A 306 -21.02 -3.03 -12.90
C ALA A 306 -21.68 -1.65 -13.11
N ARG A 307 -21.78 -0.84 -12.05
CA ARG A 307 -22.37 0.52 -12.09
C ARG A 307 -21.33 1.61 -12.35
N VAL A 308 -20.03 1.32 -12.19
CA VAL A 308 -18.91 2.23 -12.51
C VAL A 308 -18.18 1.85 -13.80
N SER A 309 -18.51 0.69 -14.39
CA SER A 309 -18.00 0.23 -15.69
C SER A 309 -19.12 0.13 -16.75
N VAL A 310 -20.00 1.12 -16.83
CA VAL A 310 -21.11 1.09 -17.80
C VAL A 310 -20.55 1.19 -19.23
N GLY A 311 -21.04 0.33 -20.12
CA GLY A 311 -20.57 0.26 -21.51
C GLY A 311 -19.30 -0.58 -21.71
N VAL A 312 -18.86 -1.32 -20.68
CA VAL A 312 -17.80 -2.33 -20.76
C VAL A 312 -18.41 -3.72 -20.94
N GLU A 313 -17.86 -4.53 -21.84
CA GLU A 313 -18.23 -5.93 -21.95
C GLU A 313 -17.61 -6.74 -20.80
N GLU A 314 -18.44 -7.14 -19.81
CA GLU A 314 -18.00 -7.91 -18.63
C GLU A 314 -17.37 -9.29 -18.94
N ASN A 315 -17.50 -9.78 -20.17
CA ASN A 315 -16.85 -11.02 -20.63
C ASN A 315 -15.47 -10.75 -21.29
N SER A 316 -15.15 -9.50 -21.61
CA SER A 316 -13.89 -9.12 -22.24
C SER A 316 -12.80 -8.92 -21.18
N ASN A 317 -11.82 -9.83 -21.16
CA ASN A 317 -10.66 -9.72 -20.28
C ASN A 317 -9.88 -8.42 -20.51
N THR A 318 -9.82 -7.95 -21.77
CA THR A 318 -9.11 -6.74 -22.15
C THR A 318 -9.79 -5.48 -21.62
N GLU A 319 -11.12 -5.36 -21.77
CA GLU A 319 -11.83 -4.18 -21.28
C GLU A 319 -11.95 -4.16 -19.76
N LEU A 320 -12.14 -5.33 -19.13
CA LEU A 320 -12.05 -5.44 -17.67
C LEU A 320 -10.65 -5.10 -17.17
N GLY A 321 -9.59 -5.46 -17.89
CA GLY A 321 -8.21 -5.06 -17.56
C GLY A 321 -8.06 -3.54 -17.43
N VAL A 322 -8.60 -2.78 -18.39
CA VAL A 322 -8.62 -1.31 -18.32
C VAL A 322 -9.42 -0.79 -17.11
N VAL A 323 -10.56 -1.41 -16.79
CA VAL A 323 -11.35 -1.03 -15.60
C VAL A 323 -10.59 -1.28 -14.30
N ILE A 324 -9.90 -2.43 -14.19
CA ILE A 324 -9.10 -2.75 -13.00
C ILE A 324 -7.91 -1.81 -12.88
N GLU A 325 -7.20 -1.51 -13.96
CA GLU A 325 -6.06 -0.57 -13.94
C GLU A 325 -6.47 0.82 -13.47
N ARG A 326 -7.67 1.29 -13.82
CA ARG A 326 -8.22 2.58 -13.34
C ARG A 326 -8.62 2.54 -11.86
N ILE A 327 -9.00 1.38 -11.32
CA ILE A 327 -9.23 1.20 -9.88
C ILE A 327 -7.87 1.09 -9.15
N GLU A 328 -6.86 0.54 -9.81
CA GLU A 328 -5.48 0.47 -9.31
C GLU A 328 -4.80 1.85 -9.28
N ASP A 329 -5.05 2.73 -10.26
CA ASP A 329 -4.69 4.16 -10.18
C ASP A 329 -5.21 4.80 -8.89
N LEU A 330 -6.46 4.50 -8.51
CA LEU A 330 -7.08 5.02 -7.30
C LEU A 330 -6.43 4.46 -6.02
N ARG A 331 -6.05 3.17 -6.00
CA ARG A 331 -5.26 2.56 -4.91
C ARG A 331 -3.92 3.27 -4.79
N ARG A 332 -3.10 3.27 -5.85
CA ARG A 332 -1.74 3.85 -5.90
C ARG A 332 -1.71 5.33 -5.52
N ALA A 333 -2.75 6.10 -5.87
CA ALA A 333 -2.84 7.51 -5.52
C ALA A 333 -3.25 7.79 -4.06
N THR A 334 -3.70 6.79 -3.30
CA THR A 334 -4.29 6.98 -1.97
C THR A 334 -3.70 6.12 -0.86
N GLY A 335 -3.06 4.99 -1.17
CA GLY A 335 -2.65 4.00 -0.16
C GLY A 335 -3.83 3.29 0.53
N ALA A 336 -5.06 3.45 0.01
CA ALA A 336 -6.27 2.95 0.63
C ALA A 336 -6.52 1.46 0.33
N CYS A 337 -7.25 0.77 1.22
CA CYS A 337 -7.93 -0.46 0.85
C CYS A 337 -9.09 -0.15 -0.09
N VAL A 338 -8.97 -0.51 -1.38
CA VAL A 338 -10.06 -0.33 -2.35
C VAL A 338 -10.88 -1.61 -2.42
N LEU A 339 -12.10 -1.58 -1.87
CA LEU A 339 -13.01 -2.71 -1.78
C LEU A 339 -14.12 -2.64 -2.83
N VAL A 340 -14.07 -3.54 -3.81
CA VAL A 340 -15.02 -3.59 -4.92
C VAL A 340 -16.10 -4.64 -4.68
N ILE A 341 -17.38 -4.30 -4.82
CA ILE A 341 -18.47 -5.28 -4.79
C ILE A 341 -18.82 -5.73 -6.21
N HIS A 342 -18.86 -7.04 -6.44
CA HIS A 342 -19.20 -7.63 -7.74
C HIS A 342 -20.23 -8.76 -7.63
N HIS A 343 -20.90 -9.09 -8.74
CA HIS A 343 -21.90 -10.15 -8.80
C HIS A 343 -21.33 -11.43 -9.44
N THR A 344 -21.59 -12.59 -8.83
CA THR A 344 -21.32 -13.89 -9.46
C THR A 344 -22.39 -14.24 -10.49
N GLY A 345 -22.05 -15.12 -11.42
CA GLY A 345 -22.97 -15.54 -12.48
C GLY A 345 -24.02 -16.56 -12.03
N HIS A 346 -25.00 -16.82 -12.91
CA HIS A 346 -25.99 -17.89 -12.71
C HIS A 346 -25.43 -19.32 -12.81
N ILE A 347 -24.13 -19.50 -13.07
CA ILE A 347 -23.47 -20.81 -13.18
C ILE A 347 -22.13 -20.73 -12.43
N GLY A 348 -22.01 -21.46 -11.32
CA GLY A 348 -20.77 -21.64 -10.54
C GLY A 348 -20.51 -20.64 -9.41
N GLU A 349 -19.72 -21.06 -8.42
CA GLU A 349 -19.20 -20.25 -7.31
C GLU A 349 -18.08 -19.27 -7.73
N HIS A 350 -18.11 -18.78 -8.98
CA HIS A 350 -17.06 -17.94 -9.54
C HIS A 350 -17.63 -16.58 -9.97
N GLY A 351 -16.89 -15.52 -9.67
CA GLY A 351 -17.18 -14.19 -10.18
C GLY A 351 -17.23 -14.20 -11.70
N ARG A 352 -18.20 -13.50 -12.30
CA ARG A 352 -18.20 -13.30 -13.75
C ARG A 352 -17.08 -12.34 -14.15
N GLY A 353 -16.41 -12.65 -15.24
CA GLY A 353 -15.38 -11.79 -15.84
C GLY A 353 -13.97 -12.05 -15.32
N ALA A 354 -13.09 -12.40 -16.27
CA ALA A 354 -11.63 -12.34 -16.23
C ALA A 354 -10.85 -12.97 -15.07
N SER A 355 -10.09 -14.01 -15.40
CA SER A 355 -8.90 -14.45 -14.66
C SER A 355 -7.90 -13.30 -14.39
N ALA A 356 -7.81 -12.32 -15.30
CA ALA A 356 -6.99 -11.12 -15.13
C ALA A 356 -7.37 -10.33 -13.86
N ALA A 357 -8.66 -10.17 -13.59
CA ALA A 357 -9.11 -9.48 -12.38
C ALA A 357 -8.72 -10.24 -11.11
N LYS A 358 -8.77 -11.59 -11.12
CA LYS A 358 -8.29 -12.44 -10.02
C LYS A 358 -6.75 -12.41 -9.83
N GLY A 359 -5.99 -11.95 -10.83
CA GLY A 359 -4.54 -11.75 -10.71
C GLY A 359 -4.18 -10.54 -9.86
N ALA A 360 -4.92 -9.43 -10.02
CA ALA A 360 -4.68 -8.18 -9.32
C ALA A 360 -5.03 -8.25 -7.82
N LEU A 361 -6.18 -8.85 -7.47
CA LEU A 361 -6.71 -8.86 -6.09
C LEU A 361 -5.72 -9.36 -5.04
N GLN A 362 -5.70 -8.68 -3.89
CA GLN A 362 -5.09 -9.15 -2.64
C GLN A 362 -6.01 -10.15 -1.94
N SER A 363 -7.31 -9.87 -1.89
CA SER A 363 -8.31 -10.68 -1.18
C SER A 363 -9.62 -10.76 -1.97
N GLU A 364 -10.17 -11.96 -2.17
CA GLU A 364 -11.49 -12.21 -2.76
C GLU A 364 -12.42 -12.92 -1.74
N LEU A 365 -13.42 -12.19 -1.23
CA LEU A 365 -14.37 -12.66 -0.22
C LEU A 365 -15.70 -13.08 -0.87
N HIS A 366 -16.18 -14.29 -0.60
CA HIS A 366 -17.36 -14.87 -1.22
C HIS A 366 -18.55 -14.87 -0.27
N VAL A 367 -19.54 -14.02 -0.51
CA VAL A 367 -20.73 -13.87 0.33
C VAL A 367 -21.92 -14.61 -0.27
N SER A 368 -22.48 -15.53 0.50
CA SER A 368 -23.67 -16.31 0.17
C SER A 368 -24.75 -16.18 1.26
N LYS A 369 -26.01 -16.48 0.90
CA LYS A 369 -27.15 -16.42 1.81
C LYS A 369 -27.95 -17.72 1.72
N LYS A 370 -28.20 -18.37 2.85
CA LYS A 370 -29.19 -19.48 2.98
C LYS A 370 -30.33 -19.02 3.88
N GLY A 371 -31.54 -19.57 3.69
CA GLY A 371 -32.74 -19.16 4.43
C GLY A 371 -33.61 -18.10 3.73
N ASP A 372 -34.87 -18.03 4.15
CA ASP A 372 -35.96 -17.29 3.50
C ASP A 372 -36.52 -16.13 4.34
N SER A 373 -36.39 -16.18 5.67
CA SER A 373 -36.82 -15.13 6.61
C SER A 373 -35.65 -14.57 7.42
N ALA A 374 -35.75 -13.34 7.95
CA ALA A 374 -34.66 -12.76 8.75
C ALA A 374 -34.25 -13.62 9.96
N ARG A 375 -35.15 -14.46 10.50
CA ARG A 375 -34.89 -15.32 11.68
C ARG A 375 -34.10 -16.59 11.37
N ASN A 376 -34.07 -17.03 10.11
CA ASN A 376 -33.36 -18.25 9.68
C ASN A 376 -32.40 -17.98 8.52
N ILE A 377 -32.22 -16.72 8.11
CA ILE A 377 -31.17 -16.35 7.18
C ILE A 377 -29.81 -16.48 7.88
N VAL A 378 -28.94 -17.28 7.27
CA VAL A 378 -27.51 -17.29 7.55
C VAL A 378 -26.82 -16.68 6.33
N VAL A 379 -26.03 -15.62 6.57
CA VAL A 379 -25.08 -15.07 5.62
C VAL A 379 -23.74 -15.73 5.89
N THR A 380 -23.13 -16.37 4.89
CA THR A 380 -21.80 -16.97 5.00
C THR A 380 -20.84 -16.18 4.12
N MET A 381 -19.77 -15.66 4.71
CA MET A 381 -18.64 -15.08 3.99
C MET A 381 -17.46 -16.05 4.05
N LYS A 382 -17.12 -16.65 2.91
CA LYS A 382 -15.90 -17.44 2.79
C LYS A 382 -14.74 -16.53 2.42
N VAL A 383 -13.59 -16.75 3.03
CA VAL A 383 -12.34 -16.24 2.49
C VAL A 383 -12.01 -17.11 1.28
N GLY A 384 -11.93 -16.50 0.10
CA GLY A 384 -11.44 -17.17 -1.11
C GLY A 384 -9.94 -16.93 -1.23
N LYS A 385 -9.48 -16.54 -2.42
CA LYS A 385 -8.07 -16.23 -2.66
C LYS A 385 -7.57 -15.11 -1.74
N GLN A 386 -6.50 -15.38 -1.01
CA GLN A 386 -5.54 -14.40 -0.49
C GLN A 386 -4.18 -14.61 -1.18
N LYS A 387 -3.32 -13.59 -1.21
CA LYS A 387 -1.96 -13.70 -1.77
C LYS A 387 -0.93 -14.10 -0.72
N ASP A 388 -1.01 -13.51 0.46
CA ASP A 388 0.05 -13.56 1.48
C ASP A 388 -0.40 -14.17 2.83
N ASP A 389 -1.67 -14.61 2.92
CA ASP A 389 -2.32 -15.15 4.13
C ASP A 389 -2.91 -16.55 3.90
N GLU A 390 -3.12 -17.32 4.98
CA GLU A 390 -3.83 -18.61 4.93
C GLU A 390 -5.35 -18.45 4.74
N GLU A 391 -5.96 -19.29 3.90
CA GLU A 391 -7.43 -19.29 3.68
C GLU A 391 -8.20 -19.52 5.00
N GLY A 392 -8.71 -18.42 5.57
CA GLY A 392 -9.41 -18.42 6.85
C GLY A 392 -10.74 -19.21 6.86
N ARG A 393 -11.22 -19.52 8.07
CA ARG A 393 -12.49 -20.24 8.28
C ARG A 393 -13.68 -19.44 7.72
N ASP A 394 -14.67 -20.13 7.15
CA ASP A 394 -15.97 -19.56 6.78
C ASP A 394 -16.58 -18.75 7.95
N LEU A 395 -16.82 -17.46 7.75
CA LEU A 395 -17.51 -16.59 8.71
C LEU A 395 -19.02 -16.65 8.49
N GLN A 396 -19.81 -16.74 9.56
CA GLN A 396 -21.26 -16.90 9.53
C GLN A 396 -21.96 -15.82 10.37
N PHE A 397 -22.99 -15.20 9.79
CA PHE A 397 -23.76 -14.12 10.40
C PHE A 397 -25.26 -14.41 10.35
N GLY A 398 -25.95 -14.14 11.46
CA GLY A 398 -27.40 -14.03 11.52
C GLY A 398 -27.84 -12.59 11.19
N LEU A 399 -29.14 -12.40 10.98
CA LEU A 399 -29.74 -11.09 10.78
C LEU A 399 -30.62 -10.67 11.95
N LYS A 400 -30.25 -9.57 12.60
CA LYS A 400 -31.10 -8.89 13.57
C LYS A 400 -31.92 -7.82 12.87
N VAL A 401 -33.25 -7.85 13.06
CA VAL A 401 -34.15 -6.83 12.51
C VAL A 401 -34.20 -5.64 13.45
N ILE A 402 -33.86 -4.45 12.93
CA ILE A 402 -33.94 -3.18 13.66
C ILE A 402 -35.16 -2.41 13.13
N THR A 403 -35.96 -1.88 14.06
CA THR A 403 -37.04 -0.92 13.79
C THR A 403 -36.48 0.48 13.96
N LEU A 404 -36.60 1.33 12.94
CA LEU A 404 -36.08 2.69 12.97
C LEU A 404 -36.99 3.61 13.76
N ASP A 405 -36.44 4.22 14.81
CA ASP A 405 -37.22 5.08 15.71
C ASP A 405 -37.73 6.33 14.98
N GLY A 406 -39.02 6.62 15.14
CA GLY A 406 -39.68 7.74 14.48
C GLY A 406 -39.93 7.58 12.97
N GLU A 407 -39.56 6.45 12.35
CA GLU A 407 -39.74 6.25 10.91
C GLU A 407 -40.79 5.18 10.57
N ALA A 408 -41.79 5.56 9.77
CA ALA A 408 -42.83 4.67 9.27
C ALA A 408 -42.87 4.64 7.73
N LYS A 409 -43.39 3.55 7.19
CA LYS A 409 -43.76 3.42 5.78
C LYS A 409 -45.03 4.23 5.49
N PRO A 410 -45.35 4.52 4.20
CA PRO A 410 -46.59 5.20 3.83
C PRO A 410 -47.88 4.50 4.29
N ASP A 411 -47.82 3.20 4.61
CA ASP A 411 -48.92 2.39 5.15
C ASP A 411 -48.97 2.36 6.70
N GLY A 412 -48.21 3.21 7.37
CA GLY A 412 -48.15 3.32 8.83
C GLY A 412 -47.36 2.22 9.53
N ARG A 413 -46.89 1.18 8.83
CA ARG A 413 -46.03 0.14 9.44
C ARG A 413 -44.64 0.70 9.74
N PRO A 414 -43.98 0.24 10.83
CA PRO A 414 -42.61 0.67 11.13
C PRO A 414 -41.65 0.43 9.96
N LEU A 415 -40.74 1.37 9.75
CA LEU A 415 -39.63 1.19 8.82
C LEU A 415 -38.57 0.32 9.48
N THR A 416 -38.14 -0.73 8.80
CA THR A 416 -37.16 -1.69 9.32
C THR A 416 -36.00 -1.91 8.36
N SER A 417 -34.87 -2.32 8.93
CA SER A 417 -33.68 -2.79 8.23
C SER A 417 -33.06 -3.94 9.03
N VAL A 418 -31.91 -4.46 8.58
CA VAL A 418 -31.17 -5.52 9.27
C VAL A 418 -29.72 -5.15 9.51
N VAL A 419 -29.15 -5.73 10.56
CA VAL A 419 -27.74 -5.68 10.96
C VAL A 419 -27.22 -7.11 11.15
N LEU A 420 -25.90 -7.30 11.07
CA LEU A 420 -25.26 -8.61 11.20
C LEU A 420 -24.94 -8.92 12.66
N GLU A 421 -25.18 -10.16 13.09
CA GLU A 421 -24.69 -10.70 14.35
C GLU A 421 -23.88 -11.96 14.06
N SER A 422 -22.61 -12.02 14.48
CA SER A 422 -21.78 -13.22 14.28
C SER A 422 -22.39 -14.45 14.96
N LEU A 423 -22.42 -15.56 14.22
CA LEU A 423 -22.82 -16.88 14.70
C LEU A 423 -21.61 -17.70 15.16
N ASP A 424 -20.40 -17.31 14.77
CA ASP A 424 -19.14 -17.92 15.21
C ASP A 424 -18.74 -17.39 16.59
N ALA A 425 -19.09 -16.14 16.88
CA ALA A 425 -19.04 -15.54 18.22
C ALA A 425 -20.23 -15.93 19.12
N ARG A 426 -20.91 -17.05 18.84
CA ARG A 426 -21.78 -17.66 19.85
C ARG A 426 -20.92 -18.04 21.05
N PRO A 427 -21.19 -17.55 22.27
CA PRO A 427 -20.53 -18.11 23.44
C PRO A 427 -20.84 -19.60 23.47
N THR A 428 -19.80 -20.44 23.47
CA THR A 428 -19.93 -21.88 23.69
C THR A 428 -20.88 -22.09 24.86
N PRO A 429 -21.99 -22.86 24.72
CA PRO A 429 -22.97 -23.01 25.78
C PRO A 429 -22.26 -23.36 27.07
N LEU A 430 -22.27 -22.42 28.03
CA LEU A 430 -21.39 -22.50 29.19
C LEU A 430 -21.64 -23.83 29.90
N THR A 431 -20.62 -24.69 29.96
CA THR A 431 -20.79 -26.04 30.45
C THR A 431 -21.07 -26.01 31.94
N TYR A 432 -22.15 -26.67 32.37
CA TYR A 432 -22.50 -26.76 33.78
C TYR A 432 -21.29 -27.22 34.61
N GLY A 433 -20.92 -26.44 35.63
CA GLY A 433 -19.76 -26.74 36.49
C GLY A 433 -18.40 -26.17 36.04
N THR A 434 -18.35 -25.23 35.08
CA THR A 434 -17.18 -24.35 34.88
C THR A 434 -17.30 -23.05 35.70
N PRO A 435 -16.18 -22.36 36.01
CA PRO A 435 -16.22 -21.06 36.70
C PRO A 435 -17.03 -20.01 35.93
N GLU A 436 -16.95 -20.00 34.60
CA GLU A 436 -17.62 -19.04 33.71
C GLU A 436 -19.14 -19.27 33.70
N TRP A 437 -19.57 -20.54 33.67
CA TRP A 437 -20.96 -20.91 33.85
C TRP A 437 -21.51 -20.40 35.19
N LEU A 438 -20.73 -20.55 36.26
CA LEU A 438 -21.13 -20.08 37.59
C LEU A 438 -21.20 -18.55 37.67
N VAL A 439 -20.28 -17.81 37.03
CA VAL A 439 -20.38 -16.34 36.91
C VAL A 439 -21.68 -15.94 36.22
N ALA A 440 -22.03 -16.58 35.09
CA ALA A 440 -23.27 -16.30 34.38
C ALA A 440 -24.52 -16.67 35.21
N ALA A 441 -24.48 -17.75 35.99
CA ALA A 441 -25.57 -18.14 36.89
C ALA A 441 -25.77 -17.13 38.04
N LEU A 442 -24.67 -16.64 38.63
CA LEU A 442 -24.70 -15.62 39.69
C LEU A 442 -25.19 -14.25 39.19
N ASP A 443 -24.75 -13.85 37.99
CA ASP A 443 -25.21 -12.62 37.33
C ASP A 443 -26.71 -12.70 36.98
N LYS A 444 -27.17 -13.83 36.41
CA LYS A 444 -28.59 -14.07 36.11
C LYS A 444 -29.47 -14.09 37.37
N ALA A 445 -28.93 -14.53 38.50
CA ALA A 445 -29.59 -14.50 39.80
C ALA A 445 -29.44 -13.16 40.56
N ALA A 446 -28.84 -12.14 39.93
CA ALA A 446 -28.59 -10.81 40.51
C ALA A 446 -27.85 -10.83 41.86
N VAL A 447 -26.98 -11.83 42.08
CA VAL A 447 -26.18 -11.94 43.31
C VAL A 447 -25.18 -10.79 43.37
N ASP A 448 -24.99 -10.13 44.51
CA ASP A 448 -24.06 -8.99 44.64
C ASP A 448 -22.60 -9.39 44.31
N ILE A 449 -21.94 -8.60 43.45
CA ILE A 449 -20.55 -8.76 43.01
C ILE A 449 -19.55 -8.73 44.17
N LYS A 450 -19.91 -8.11 45.30
CA LYS A 450 -19.08 -8.03 46.52
C LYS A 450 -18.98 -9.36 47.27
N TRP A 451 -19.82 -10.37 46.96
CA TRP A 451 -19.80 -11.66 47.66
C TRP A 451 -18.48 -12.41 47.45
N GLY A 452 -17.84 -12.79 48.56
CA GLY A 452 -16.66 -13.67 48.56
C GLY A 452 -17.01 -15.15 48.50
N GLY A 453 -15.99 -15.99 48.28
CA GLY A 453 -16.10 -17.45 48.16
C GLY A 453 -17.09 -18.11 49.13
N PRO A 454 -16.99 -17.89 50.46
CA PRO A 454 -17.89 -18.53 51.44
C PRO A 454 -19.39 -18.28 51.21
N ARG A 455 -19.78 -17.07 50.78
CA ARG A 455 -21.20 -16.76 50.47
C ARG A 455 -21.65 -17.43 49.17
N VAL A 456 -20.78 -17.44 48.16
CA VAL A 456 -21.07 -18.08 46.87
C VAL A 456 -21.13 -19.61 47.01
N ILE A 457 -20.28 -20.23 47.84
CA ILE A 457 -20.35 -21.66 48.17
C ILE A 457 -21.68 -22.00 48.83
N LYS A 458 -22.13 -21.21 49.82
CA LYS A 458 -23.43 -21.41 50.48
C LYS A 458 -24.59 -21.31 49.48
N TRP A 459 -24.56 -20.29 48.62
CA TRP A 459 -25.56 -20.11 47.56
C TRP A 459 -25.57 -21.27 46.56
N CYS A 460 -24.42 -21.79 46.14
CA CYS A 460 -24.34 -22.97 45.28
C CYS A 460 -25.04 -24.17 45.93
N ALA A 461 -24.77 -24.43 47.23
CA ALA A 461 -25.43 -25.52 47.95
C ALA A 461 -26.95 -25.32 48.07
N GLU A 462 -27.42 -24.09 48.33
CA GLU A 462 -28.84 -23.74 48.38
C GLU A 462 -29.56 -23.90 47.02
N GLN A 463 -28.84 -23.71 45.91
CA GLN A 463 -29.35 -23.91 44.55
C GLN A 463 -29.11 -25.32 44.00
N GLY A 464 -28.60 -26.26 44.81
CA GLY A 464 -28.29 -27.63 44.36
C GLY A 464 -27.11 -27.74 43.38
N ILE A 465 -26.28 -26.70 43.28
CA ILE A 465 -25.12 -26.64 42.38
C ILE A 465 -23.93 -27.36 43.01
N GLN A 466 -23.56 -28.51 42.45
CA GLN A 466 -22.38 -29.27 42.87
C GLN A 466 -21.14 -28.83 42.09
N MET A 467 -20.28 -28.03 42.73
CA MET A 467 -18.99 -27.59 42.18
C MET A 467 -17.87 -27.71 43.21
N ARG A 468 -16.64 -27.99 42.74
CA ARG A 468 -15.44 -27.99 43.58
C ARG A 468 -15.15 -26.57 44.08
N LYS A 469 -14.66 -26.45 45.33
CA LYS A 469 -14.41 -25.17 46.01
C LYS A 469 -13.50 -24.25 45.20
N GLU A 470 -12.47 -24.80 44.58
CA GLU A 470 -11.45 -24.08 43.81
C GLU A 470 -12.06 -23.37 42.60
N LYS A 471 -13.00 -24.04 41.90
CA LYS A 471 -13.73 -23.45 40.77
C LYS A 471 -14.70 -22.34 41.22
N ILE A 472 -15.27 -22.45 42.42
CA ILE A 472 -16.15 -21.41 42.98
C ILE A 472 -15.33 -20.17 43.36
N GLU A 473 -14.15 -20.35 43.94
CA GLU A 473 -13.23 -19.25 44.26
C GLU A 473 -12.66 -18.59 43.00
N GLU A 474 -12.42 -19.36 41.94
CA GLU A 474 -12.04 -18.87 40.62
C GLU A 474 -13.15 -18.03 39.96
N ALA A 475 -14.41 -18.49 40.00
CA ALA A 475 -15.57 -17.72 39.53
C ALA A 475 -15.69 -16.37 40.25
N VAL A 476 -15.51 -16.35 41.58
CA VAL A 476 -15.49 -15.11 42.37
C VAL A 476 -14.35 -14.18 41.96
N ARG A 477 -13.16 -14.73 41.65
CA ARG A 477 -12.00 -13.94 41.19
C ARG A 477 -12.22 -13.35 39.79
N LEU A 478 -12.84 -14.11 38.87
CA LEU A 478 -13.26 -13.62 37.56
C LEU A 478 -14.26 -12.46 37.69
N ARG A 479 -15.29 -12.64 38.52
CA ARG A 479 -16.35 -11.64 38.73
C ARG A 479 -15.81 -10.32 39.28
N LYS A 480 -14.88 -10.38 40.24
CA LYS A 480 -14.23 -9.18 40.82
C LYS A 480 -13.33 -8.44 39.84
N ARG A 481 -12.62 -9.15 38.95
CA ARG A 481 -11.80 -8.53 37.89
C ARG A 481 -12.63 -7.77 36.86
N ARG A 482 -13.88 -8.18 36.59
CA ARG A 482 -14.78 -7.43 35.70
C ARG A 482 -15.15 -6.07 36.31
N GLY A 483 -15.53 -6.05 37.59
CA GLY A 483 -15.93 -4.81 38.28
C GLY A 483 -14.85 -3.72 38.30
N SER A 484 -13.57 -4.07 38.50
CA SER A 484 -12.49 -3.06 38.48
C SER A 484 -12.04 -2.64 37.09
N LEU A 485 -12.52 -3.30 36.03
CA LEU A 485 -12.26 -2.89 34.64
C LEU A 485 -13.27 -1.84 34.20
N ASP A 486 -14.54 -2.02 34.59
CA ASP A 486 -15.61 -1.05 34.35
C ASP A 486 -15.31 0.28 35.10
N GLU A 487 -14.84 0.23 36.35
CA GLU A 487 -14.37 1.42 37.10
C GLU A 487 -13.16 2.14 36.45
N ALA A 488 -12.35 1.44 35.64
CA ALA A 488 -11.19 2.03 34.96
C ALA A 488 -11.53 2.67 33.60
N LEU A 489 -12.72 2.41 33.06
CA LEU A 489 -13.17 2.99 31.79
C LEU A 489 -13.82 4.37 31.98
N ASP A 490 -14.42 4.63 33.15
CA ASP A 490 -15.07 5.91 33.51
C ASP A 490 -14.09 7.09 33.68
N VAL A 491 -12.77 6.82 33.74
CA VAL A 491 -11.71 7.82 33.98
C VAL A 491 -11.21 8.50 32.68
N ARG A 492 -11.71 8.10 31.50
CA ARG A 492 -11.16 8.49 30.19
C ARG A 492 -11.67 9.81 29.59
N ASN A 493 -12.21 10.74 30.39
CA ASN A 493 -12.81 11.99 29.88
C ASN A 493 -11.85 13.21 29.80
N ASP A 494 -10.58 13.07 30.19
CA ASP A 494 -9.59 14.16 30.05
C ASP A 494 -8.81 14.04 28.72
N LEU A 495 -9.16 14.88 27.75
CA LEU A 495 -8.48 14.99 26.45
C LEU A 495 -7.29 15.99 26.51
N PRO A 496 -6.21 15.79 25.70
CA PRO A 496 -5.06 16.70 25.67
C PRO A 496 -5.34 18.09 25.05
N PRO A 497 -4.55 19.13 25.35
CA PRO A 497 -4.98 20.54 25.22
C PRO A 497 -5.03 21.17 23.81
N ASN A 498 -4.84 20.42 22.73
CA ASN A 498 -4.43 20.95 21.42
C ASN A 498 -5.43 20.68 20.25
N LEU A 499 -6.74 20.78 20.50
CA LEU A 499 -7.76 20.76 19.44
C LEU A 499 -8.70 21.97 19.58
N PRO A 500 -9.01 22.70 18.49
CA PRO A 500 -9.80 23.94 18.56
C PRO A 500 -11.30 23.66 18.77
N HIS A 501 -11.88 24.34 19.75
CA HIS A 501 -13.32 24.35 20.02
C HIS A 501 -13.98 25.63 19.47
N ASP A 502 -14.45 25.60 18.22
CA ASP A 502 -15.23 26.70 17.64
C ASP A 502 -16.62 26.22 17.16
N LEU A 503 -17.60 26.31 18.05
CA LEU A 503 -19.01 26.50 17.70
C LEU A 503 -19.58 27.59 18.61
N GLU A 504 -19.57 28.82 18.11
CA GLU A 504 -20.03 30.00 18.83
C GLU A 504 -21.52 29.94 19.18
N THR A 505 -21.87 30.34 20.40
CA THR A 505 -23.13 31.07 20.66
C THR A 505 -22.83 32.29 21.52
N PRO A 506 -23.41 33.47 21.24
CA PRO A 506 -22.93 34.73 21.78
C PRO A 506 -23.42 34.99 23.21
N THR A 507 -22.56 35.56 24.06
CA THR A 507 -22.94 36.11 25.37
C THR A 507 -22.67 37.62 25.40
N PRO A 508 -23.60 38.48 25.89
CA PRO A 508 -23.39 39.93 25.96
C PRO A 508 -22.38 40.32 27.06
N PRO A 509 -21.75 41.50 26.97
CA PRO A 509 -20.46 41.74 27.61
C PRO A 509 -20.53 42.13 29.09
N LYS A 510 -19.50 41.75 29.84
CA LYS A 510 -19.12 42.40 31.11
C LYS A 510 -17.63 42.76 31.14
N THR A 511 -17.40 44.01 30.76
CA THR A 511 -16.33 44.93 31.20
C THR A 511 -15.38 44.47 32.32
N GLY A 512 -14.06 44.65 32.11
CA GLY A 512 -13.14 45.10 33.17
C GLY A 512 -11.76 44.42 33.19
N GLY A 513 -10.69 45.21 32.99
CA GLY A 513 -9.30 44.82 33.33
C GLY A 513 -8.29 44.96 32.19
N THR A 514 -7.19 45.66 32.45
CA THR A 514 -6.15 46.08 31.47
C THR A 514 -4.73 45.63 31.93
N PRO A 515 -3.61 45.84 31.20
CA PRO A 515 -2.71 44.72 30.86
C PRO A 515 -1.23 44.84 31.31
N GLY A 516 -0.45 43.77 31.08
CA GLY A 516 1.01 43.65 31.27
C GLY A 516 1.38 42.21 31.66
N GLU A 517 2.52 41.61 31.31
CA GLU A 517 3.75 42.09 30.65
C GLU A 517 4.41 40.98 29.77
N ILE A 518 5.47 41.34 29.04
CA ILE A 518 6.28 40.45 28.18
C ILE A 518 7.56 40.01 28.92
N ALA A 519 7.85 38.70 28.96
CA ALA A 519 9.20 38.15 29.23
C ALA A 519 9.33 36.78 28.53
N GLN A 520 10.07 36.65 27.43
CA GLN A 520 11.54 36.50 27.32
C GLN A 520 12.10 35.20 27.91
N ASN A 521 12.78 34.44 27.04
CA ASN A 521 13.37 33.11 27.26
C ASN A 521 14.90 33.18 27.23
N PRO A 522 15.63 32.64 28.23
CA PRO A 522 17.08 32.47 28.14
C PRO A 522 17.58 31.02 28.34
N ARG A 523 18.30 30.52 27.32
CA ARG A 523 19.59 29.79 27.35
C ARG A 523 19.85 28.80 28.52
N SER A 524 19.94 27.49 28.26
CA SER A 524 21.15 26.78 27.74
C SER A 524 22.43 26.94 28.59
N ASN A 525 22.87 25.85 29.24
CA ASN A 525 24.20 25.71 29.82
C ASN A 525 24.85 24.36 29.41
N ILE A 526 26.11 24.45 28.99
CA ILE A 526 27.09 23.42 28.60
C ILE A 526 28.24 23.57 29.66
N PRO A 527 29.16 22.61 30.02
CA PRO A 527 30.34 22.28 29.20
C PRO A 527 31.02 20.89 29.54
N PRO A 528 32.33 20.57 29.27
CA PRO A 528 32.68 19.39 28.44
C PRO A 528 33.91 18.56 28.93
N ASN A 529 34.37 17.59 28.12
CA ASN A 529 35.78 17.17 27.92
C ASN A 529 35.83 16.10 26.79
N ALA A 530 36.72 16.02 25.78
CA ALA A 530 37.97 16.67 25.35
C ALA A 530 39.24 15.77 25.42
N GLY A 531 39.86 15.54 24.25
CA GLY A 531 41.15 14.85 24.01
C GLY A 531 41.01 13.40 23.52
N GLY A 532 41.68 12.91 22.46
CA GLY A 532 42.60 13.51 21.46
C GLY A 532 43.38 12.39 20.73
N GLY A 533 43.49 12.42 19.39
CA GLY A 533 44.05 11.33 18.55
C GLY A 533 45.60 11.27 18.46
N PRO A 534 46.24 10.81 17.35
CA PRO A 534 45.75 10.28 16.06
C PRO A 534 46.14 8.76 15.87
N GLY A 535 46.18 8.07 14.71
CA GLY A 535 45.93 8.41 13.29
C GLY A 535 46.20 7.24 12.31
N ASP A 536 46.10 7.54 11.00
CA ASP A 536 46.52 6.80 9.78
C ASP A 536 45.95 5.41 9.40
N ALA A 537 45.80 5.21 8.08
CA ALA A 537 45.18 4.07 7.36
C ALA A 537 46.22 3.43 6.36
N PRO A 538 45.92 2.53 5.37
CA PRO A 538 44.66 1.87 4.97
C PRO A 538 44.77 0.35 4.56
N SER A 539 43.69 -0.20 3.97
CA SER A 539 43.62 -1.30 2.96
C SER A 539 43.73 -2.81 3.28
N LYS A 540 42.55 -3.50 3.22
CA LYS A 540 42.15 -4.76 2.49
C LYS A 540 42.93 -6.12 2.61
N PRO A 541 42.33 -7.29 2.20
CA PRO A 541 42.49 -8.64 2.80
C PRO A 541 43.21 -9.66 1.86
N PRO A 542 43.08 -11.03 1.91
CA PRO A 542 42.43 -11.98 2.85
C PRO A 542 43.24 -13.26 3.27
N SER A 543 42.60 -14.13 4.08
CA SER A 543 42.66 -15.63 4.25
C SER A 543 43.84 -16.45 3.65
N PRO A 544 44.31 -17.59 4.26
CA PRO A 544 43.45 -18.76 4.57
C PRO A 544 43.95 -19.86 5.59
N ARG A 545 43.19 -20.98 5.63
CA ARG A 545 43.55 -22.41 5.92
C ARG A 545 43.41 -23.02 7.34
N SER A 546 42.75 -24.19 7.35
CA SER A 546 42.70 -25.23 8.39
C SER A 546 43.94 -26.14 8.38
N PRO A 547 44.14 -26.95 9.44
CA PRO A 547 44.24 -28.41 9.25
C PRO A 547 43.61 -29.31 10.34
N SER A 548 43.18 -30.52 9.94
CA SER A 548 43.53 -31.89 10.45
C SER A 548 43.72 -32.17 11.97
N ARG A 549 43.54 -33.37 12.55
CA ARG A 549 42.93 -34.70 12.26
C ARG A 549 43.02 -35.54 13.56
N GLU A 550 42.21 -36.61 13.70
CA GLU A 550 42.44 -37.80 14.60
C GLU A 550 42.55 -37.53 16.13
N GLY A 551 42.13 -38.41 17.06
CA GLY A 551 41.33 -39.63 16.99
C GLY A 551 41.36 -40.42 18.33
N GLY A 552 40.24 -41.03 18.74
CA GLY A 552 40.12 -42.21 19.63
C GLY A 552 40.55 -42.16 21.13
N GLY A 553 39.72 -42.69 22.02
CA GLY A 553 40.06 -42.99 23.44
C GLY A 553 38.83 -43.22 24.32
N VAL A 554 38.85 -44.17 25.28
CA VAL A 554 37.67 -44.68 26.01
C VAL A 554 37.95 -44.84 27.52
N GLY A 555 36.92 -44.65 28.37
CA GLY A 555 36.90 -45.00 29.81
C GLY A 555 37.27 -43.85 30.75
N GLU A 556 36.76 -43.73 31.98
CA GLU A 556 35.77 -44.51 32.76
C GLU A 556 34.89 -43.55 33.61
N ASP A 557 33.88 -44.10 34.30
CA ASP A 557 32.80 -43.36 35.00
C ASP A 557 33.21 -42.67 36.31
N ASP A 558 32.54 -41.57 36.67
CA ASP A 558 32.13 -41.30 38.06
C ASP A 558 30.93 -40.32 38.12
N GLU A 559 30.00 -40.55 39.05
CA GLU A 559 28.69 -39.88 39.08
C GLU A 559 28.69 -38.50 39.77
N ASN A 560 28.02 -37.49 39.18
CA ASN A 560 27.09 -36.64 39.96
C ASN A 560 26.10 -35.77 39.14
N THR A 561 24.82 -35.95 39.44
CA THR A 561 23.67 -35.02 39.32
C THR A 561 23.71 -33.87 38.29
N THR A 562 22.83 -33.95 37.28
CA THR A 562 22.27 -32.78 36.55
C THR A 562 20.77 -32.97 36.32
N PRO A 563 19.97 -31.88 36.14
CA PRO A 563 18.53 -32.00 35.94
C PRO A 563 18.21 -32.74 34.63
N THR A 564 17.20 -33.61 34.67
CA THR A 564 16.82 -34.47 33.54
C THR A 564 16.38 -33.66 32.32
N ALA A 565 17.30 -33.47 31.37
CA ALA A 565 16.95 -32.95 30.05
C ALA A 565 15.96 -33.91 29.35
N PRO A 566 14.90 -33.39 28.71
CA PRO A 566 13.89 -34.22 28.05
C PRO A 566 14.53 -35.09 26.97
N LEU A 567 14.07 -36.35 26.86
CA LEU A 567 14.63 -37.33 25.95
C LEU A 567 13.94 -37.29 24.59
N CYS A 568 14.71 -37.53 23.52
CA CYS A 568 14.22 -37.70 22.17
C CYS A 568 13.29 -38.93 22.09
N ALA A 569 12.06 -38.75 21.61
CA ALA A 569 11.05 -39.79 21.52
C ALA A 569 11.45 -40.98 20.62
N VAL A 570 12.38 -40.77 19.69
CA VAL A 570 12.84 -41.79 18.73
C VAL A 570 14.06 -42.57 19.23
N CYS A 571 15.04 -41.90 19.83
CA CYS A 571 16.33 -42.52 20.18
C CYS A 571 16.63 -42.60 21.68
N GLY A 572 15.76 -42.05 22.53
CA GLY A 572 15.90 -42.06 23.99
C GLY A 572 17.07 -41.23 24.54
N ARG A 573 17.78 -40.46 23.70
CA ARG A 573 18.92 -39.61 24.14
C ARG A 573 18.45 -38.19 24.50
N PRO A 574 19.13 -37.49 25.43
CA PRO A 574 18.80 -36.11 25.79
C PRO A 574 18.73 -35.17 24.59
N LEU A 575 17.68 -34.35 24.56
CA LEU A 575 17.55 -33.21 23.67
C LEU A 575 18.35 -32.01 24.23
N ASN A 576 18.76 -31.11 23.33
CA ASN A 576 19.20 -29.79 23.76
C ASN A 576 18.01 -29.06 24.41
N THR A 577 18.23 -28.39 25.55
CA THR A 577 17.17 -27.75 26.33
C THR A 577 16.44 -26.64 25.56
N ASP A 578 17.15 -25.86 24.75
CA ASP A 578 16.56 -24.80 23.90
C ASP A 578 15.76 -25.41 22.74
N TRP A 579 16.14 -26.60 22.29
CA TRP A 579 15.41 -27.33 21.25
C TRP A 579 14.08 -27.89 21.78
N ALA A 580 14.10 -28.49 22.97
CA ALA A 580 12.90 -28.96 23.65
C ALA A 580 11.99 -27.80 24.12
N ALA A 581 12.55 -26.68 24.55
CA ALA A 581 11.79 -25.48 24.91
C ALA A 581 11.03 -24.86 23.72
N ARG A 582 11.46 -25.13 22.48
CA ARG A 582 10.74 -24.77 21.25
C ARG A 582 9.65 -25.78 20.85
N GLY A 583 9.40 -26.79 21.67
CA GLY A 583 8.32 -27.78 21.47
C GLY A 583 8.71 -29.02 20.66
N TYR A 584 9.99 -29.19 20.31
CA TYR A 584 10.45 -30.38 19.59
C TYR A 584 10.82 -31.52 20.56
N ASP A 585 10.28 -32.71 20.31
CA ASP A 585 10.51 -33.94 21.07
C ASP A 585 11.48 -34.92 20.37
N THR A 586 12.09 -34.51 19.26
CA THR A 586 13.03 -35.32 18.45
C THR A 586 14.24 -34.51 18.00
N HIS A 587 15.39 -35.16 17.78
CA HIS A 587 16.59 -34.48 17.24
C HIS A 587 16.41 -34.16 15.75
N ILE A 588 17.05 -33.08 15.28
CA ILE A 588 17.16 -32.75 13.85
C ILE A 588 17.88 -33.91 13.13
N GLY A 589 17.10 -34.69 12.36
CA GLY A 589 17.56 -35.89 11.65
C GLY A 589 17.13 -37.23 12.26
N CYS A 590 16.55 -37.26 13.46
CA CYS A 590 15.80 -38.44 13.91
C CYS A 590 14.46 -38.50 13.16
N ASP A 591 14.24 -39.58 12.41
CA ASP A 591 13.00 -39.78 11.66
C ASP A 591 12.02 -40.64 12.48
N PRO A 592 10.89 -40.09 12.95
CA PRO A 592 9.91 -40.83 13.73
C PRO A 592 9.12 -41.87 12.92
N THR A 593 9.21 -41.86 11.59
CA THR A 593 8.53 -42.85 10.72
C THR A 593 9.39 -44.06 10.40
N THR A 594 10.72 -43.92 10.41
CA THR A 594 11.66 -45.03 10.14
C THR A 594 12.50 -45.45 11.36
N GLY A 595 12.47 -44.69 12.46
CA GLY A 595 13.28 -44.93 13.66
C GLY A 595 14.76 -44.60 13.48
N GLY A 596 15.15 -44.02 12.35
CA GLY A 596 16.55 -43.76 11.99
C GLY A 596 17.17 -42.59 12.77
N HIS A 597 18.44 -42.72 13.14
CA HIS A 597 19.26 -41.65 13.73
C HIS A 597 20.51 -41.40 12.85
N PRO A 598 20.95 -40.15 12.63
CA PRO A 598 22.06 -39.82 11.73
C PRO A 598 23.46 -40.28 12.21
N ASN A 599 23.55 -41.05 13.30
CA ASN A 599 24.81 -41.54 13.90
C ASN A 599 24.80 -43.06 14.18
N THR A 600 23.83 -43.82 13.64
CA THR A 600 23.93 -45.28 13.55
C THR A 600 24.62 -45.68 12.25
N PRO A 601 25.74 -46.45 12.29
CA PRO A 601 26.36 -46.97 11.07
C PRO A 601 25.39 -47.88 10.30
N LYS A 602 25.34 -47.75 8.97
CA LYS A 602 24.62 -48.72 8.12
C LYS A 602 25.33 -50.08 8.20
N THR A 603 24.77 -51.03 8.93
CA THR A 603 25.21 -52.43 8.91
C THR A 603 24.36 -53.25 7.93
N ASN A 604 24.97 -53.57 6.79
CA ASN A 604 24.71 -54.63 5.81
C ASN A 604 23.35 -55.38 5.75
N HIS A 605 22.87 -55.50 4.50
CA HIS A 605 22.06 -56.60 3.95
C HIS A 605 22.53 -58.01 4.43
N PRO A 606 21.62 -58.99 4.47
CA PRO A 606 21.40 -59.83 3.27
C PRO A 606 19.92 -60.11 2.92
N ASP A 607 19.71 -60.35 1.61
CA ASP A 607 18.81 -61.32 0.95
C ASP A 607 17.50 -61.78 1.62
N THR A 608 16.35 -61.61 0.94
CA THR A 608 15.77 -62.65 0.04
C THR A 608 14.49 -62.21 -0.71
N GLU A 609 14.39 -62.68 -1.95
CA GLU A 609 13.23 -63.24 -2.69
C GLU A 609 11.84 -62.54 -2.82
N GLU A 610 11.40 -62.52 -4.09
CA GLU A 610 10.05 -62.65 -4.66
C GLU A 610 8.79 -62.55 -3.75
N GLN A 611 7.93 -61.56 -4.03
CA GLN A 611 6.67 -61.76 -4.79
C GLN A 611 6.03 -60.43 -5.24
#